data_AF-A0A9D5AHV8-F1
#
_entry.id   AF-A0A9D5AHV8-F1
#
_cell.length_a   1.000
_cell.length_b   1.000
_cell.length_c   1.000
_cell.angle_alpha   90.00
_cell.angle_beta   90.00
_cell.angle_gamma   90.00
#
_symmetry.space_group_name_H-M   'P 1'
#
loop_
_entity.id
_entity.type
_entity.pdbx_description
1 polymer ?
#
loop_
_entity_poly.entity_id
_entity_poly.type
_entity_poly.pdbx_seq_one_letter_code
_entity_poly.pdbx_strand_id
1 'polypeptide(L)'
;MDIFLAELHKACLYTVPKHMVYKKTIFQSQEAYFRSIGYREEDEKLESTEDYLKRLESYMKVYGALVQTEIPNIQNLHGLQEGWAWLARFLNSLPANQYTAVSLNAFLQVAGYALFRRYKSQFLKMLNIVSNNFLVDLKSRNVPESTKIVANIQAYIEDKMFLQVPEGKNLQSNTLSSAKEP
;
A
#
# COMPACT_ATOMS: atom_id res chain seq x y z
N MET A 1 -7.47 2.05 18.91
CA MET A 1 -7.20 1.56 17.54
C MET A 1 -8.25 2.10 16.57
N ASP A 2 -9.53 2.00 16.91
CA ASP A 2 -10.64 2.34 16.00
C ASP A 2 -10.65 3.78 15.49
N ILE A 3 -10.39 4.77 16.34
CA ILE A 3 -10.32 6.19 15.92
C ILE A 3 -9.20 6.40 14.89
N PHE A 4 -8.04 5.79 15.11
CA PHE A 4 -6.92 5.87 14.17
C PHE A 4 -7.26 5.21 12.84
N LEU A 5 -7.85 4.01 12.86
CA LEU A 5 -8.30 3.34 11.65
C LEU A 5 -9.37 4.16 10.92
N ALA A 6 -10.32 4.76 11.62
CA ALA A 6 -11.34 5.61 11.01
C ALA A 6 -10.73 6.80 10.27
N GLU A 7 -9.80 7.52 10.89
CA GLU A 7 -9.12 8.64 10.24
C GLU A 7 -8.22 8.19 9.08
N LEU A 8 -7.52 7.07 9.23
CA LEU A 8 -6.67 6.51 8.17
C LEU A 8 -7.51 6.05 6.96
N HIS A 9 -8.64 5.38 7.20
CA HIS A 9 -9.59 4.94 6.17
C HIS A 9 -10.23 6.12 5.44
N LYS A 10 -10.54 7.21 6.17
CA LYS A 10 -11.05 8.46 5.61
C LYS A 10 -10.01 9.15 4.74
N ALA A 11 -8.75 9.18 5.19
CA ALA A 11 -7.65 9.80 4.45
C ALA A 11 -7.22 9.01 3.21
N CYS A 12 -7.35 7.68 3.25
CA CYS A 12 -6.95 6.79 2.17
C CYS A 12 -7.88 5.57 2.10
N LEU A 13 -8.81 5.59 1.14
CA LEU A 13 -9.79 4.50 0.97
C LEU A 13 -9.16 3.13 0.63
N TYR A 14 -7.93 3.10 0.11
CA TYR A 14 -7.21 1.86 -0.24
C TYR A 14 -6.70 1.08 0.98
N THR A 15 -6.71 1.70 2.16
CA THR A 15 -6.50 0.98 3.43
C THR A 15 -7.69 0.05 3.78
N VAL A 16 -8.86 0.24 3.14
CA VAL A 16 -10.09 -0.58 3.29
C VAL A 16 -10.32 -1.59 2.14
N PRO A 17 -9.31 -1.88 1.32
CA PRO A 17 -9.40 -2.21 -0.12
C PRO A 17 -10.71 -1.81 -0.78
N LYS A 18 -10.82 -0.55 -1.19
CA LYS A 18 -11.93 -0.08 -2.02
C LYS A 18 -11.39 0.64 -3.26
N HIS A 19 -12.23 0.72 -4.29
CA HIS A 19 -11.98 1.57 -5.45
C HIS A 19 -13.32 1.91 -6.10
N MET A 20 -13.55 3.18 -6.42
CA MET A 20 -14.70 3.58 -7.23
C MET A 20 -14.25 3.67 -8.67
N VAL A 21 -15.02 3.07 -9.58
CA VAL A 21 -14.76 3.18 -11.03
C VAL A 21 -15.56 4.36 -11.58
N TYR A 22 -14.91 5.24 -12.33
CA TYR A 22 -15.59 6.36 -12.96
C TYR A 22 -16.70 5.88 -13.91
N LYS A 23 -17.91 6.38 -13.67
CA LYS A 23 -19.08 6.21 -14.55
C LYS A 23 -19.82 7.54 -14.62
N LYS A 24 -20.09 8.01 -15.85
CA LYS A 24 -20.85 9.26 -16.09
C LYS A 24 -22.25 9.26 -15.47
N THR A 25 -22.83 8.08 -15.24
CA THR A 25 -24.13 7.93 -14.57
C THR A 25 -24.08 8.12 -13.07
N ILE A 26 -22.90 7.99 -12.45
CA ILE A 26 -22.71 8.09 -11.00
C ILE A 26 -22.11 9.44 -10.62
N PHE A 27 -21.18 9.95 -11.45
CA PHE A 27 -20.45 11.18 -11.17
C PHE A 27 -20.85 12.29 -12.14
N GLN A 28 -21.15 13.46 -11.59
CA GLN A 28 -21.53 14.64 -12.36
C GLN A 28 -20.36 15.22 -13.17
N SER A 29 -19.13 15.06 -12.68
CA SER A 29 -17.91 15.50 -13.36
C SER A 29 -16.72 14.61 -13.00
N GLN A 30 -15.60 14.78 -13.71
CA GLN A 30 -14.36 14.04 -13.43
C GLN A 30 -13.70 14.52 -12.12
N GLU A 31 -13.83 15.80 -11.80
CA GLU A 31 -13.40 16.39 -10.53
C GLU A 31 -14.18 15.80 -9.36
N ALA A 32 -15.50 15.66 -9.48
CA ALA A 32 -16.32 15.00 -8.47
C ALA A 32 -15.88 13.55 -8.23
N TYR A 33 -15.50 12.84 -9.29
CA TYR A 33 -14.89 11.52 -9.19
C TYR A 33 -13.55 11.55 -8.47
N PHE A 34 -12.63 12.44 -8.83
CA PHE A 34 -11.32 12.53 -8.19
C PHE A 34 -11.44 12.85 -6.69
N ARG A 35 -12.32 13.77 -6.30
CA ARG A 35 -12.64 14.02 -4.89
C ARG A 35 -13.15 12.75 -4.18
N SER A 36 -14.02 11.97 -4.84
CA SER A 36 -14.57 10.75 -4.26
C SER A 36 -13.53 9.65 -4.00
N ILE A 37 -12.45 9.60 -4.82
CA ILE A 37 -11.33 8.69 -4.60
C ILE A 37 -10.22 9.30 -3.72
N GLY A 38 -10.46 10.50 -3.18
CA GLY A 38 -9.64 11.11 -2.15
C GLY A 38 -8.59 12.10 -2.67
N TYR A 39 -8.71 12.62 -3.89
CA TYR A 39 -7.92 13.78 -4.29
C TYR A 39 -8.29 15.01 -3.45
N ARG A 40 -7.31 15.86 -3.17
CA ARG A 40 -7.41 17.11 -2.43
C ARG A 40 -7.50 18.30 -3.38
N GLU A 41 -7.98 19.40 -2.82
CA GLU A 41 -7.88 20.71 -3.43
C GLU A 41 -6.81 21.52 -2.71
N GLU A 42 -5.87 22.04 -3.48
CA GLU A 42 -4.79 22.93 -3.06
C GLU A 42 -4.92 24.21 -3.90
N ASP A 43 -5.03 25.37 -3.24
CA ASP A 43 -5.19 26.68 -3.89
C ASP A 43 -6.30 26.72 -4.96
N GLU A 44 -7.49 26.23 -4.58
CA GLU A 44 -8.70 26.15 -5.44
C GLU A 44 -8.54 25.25 -6.68
N LYS A 45 -7.45 24.48 -6.76
CA LYS A 45 -7.19 23.52 -7.84
C LYS A 45 -7.05 22.11 -7.29
N LEU A 46 -7.44 21.15 -8.11
CA LEU A 46 -7.30 19.75 -7.78
C LEU A 46 -5.81 19.38 -7.79
N GLU A 47 -5.35 18.65 -6.76
CA GLU A 47 -3.94 18.26 -6.66
C GLU A 47 -3.51 17.43 -7.88
N SER A 48 -2.21 17.42 -8.17
CA SER A 48 -1.67 16.62 -9.27
C SER A 48 -1.80 15.12 -8.96
N THR A 49 -1.96 14.30 -10.01
CA THR A 49 -1.94 12.83 -9.84
C THR A 49 -0.63 12.35 -9.22
N GLU A 50 0.49 13.00 -9.50
CA GLU A 50 1.78 12.64 -8.92
C GLU A 50 1.78 12.83 -7.39
N ASP A 51 1.29 13.97 -6.91
CA ASP A 51 1.26 14.29 -5.48
C ASP A 51 0.23 13.44 -4.73
N TYR A 52 -0.93 13.20 -5.37
CA TYR A 52 -1.90 12.24 -4.88
C TYR A 52 -1.29 10.84 -4.72
N LEU A 53 -0.55 10.35 -5.71
CA LEU A 53 0.10 9.03 -5.66
C LEU A 53 1.20 8.97 -4.59
N LYS A 54 2.01 10.02 -4.41
CA LYS A 54 2.99 10.11 -3.31
C LYS A 54 2.30 10.00 -1.96
N ARG A 55 1.22 10.75 -1.75
CA ARG A 55 0.44 10.73 -0.50
C ARG A 55 -0.23 9.38 -0.27
N LEU A 56 -0.80 8.78 -1.31
CA LEU A 56 -1.35 7.43 -1.29
C LEU A 56 -0.30 6.40 -0.85
N GLU A 57 0.89 6.46 -1.44
CA GLU A 57 2.02 5.61 -1.07
C GLU A 57 2.37 5.77 0.41
N SER A 58 2.47 7.01 0.91
CA SER A 58 2.75 7.28 2.33
C SER A 58 1.70 6.69 3.27
N TYR A 59 0.41 6.85 2.97
CA TYR A 59 -0.65 6.25 3.79
C TYR A 59 -0.60 4.73 3.79
N MET A 60 -0.31 4.12 2.64
CA MET A 60 -0.19 2.67 2.54
C MET A 60 1.07 2.12 3.23
N LYS A 61 2.16 2.88 3.27
CA LYS A 61 3.34 2.57 4.09
C LYS A 61 3.00 2.59 5.59
N VAL A 62 2.27 3.61 6.05
CA VAL A 62 1.79 3.69 7.45
C VAL A 62 0.87 2.51 7.77
N TYR A 63 -0.06 2.17 6.88
CA TYR A 63 -0.93 1.01 7.05
C TYR A 63 -0.14 -0.31 7.12
N GLY A 64 0.83 -0.49 6.22
CA GLY A 64 1.74 -1.63 6.26
C GLY A 64 2.54 -1.71 7.56
N ALA A 65 3.01 -0.57 8.08
CA ALA A 65 3.75 -0.47 9.33
C ALA A 65 2.87 -0.85 10.54
N LEU A 66 1.63 -0.36 10.58
CA LEU A 66 0.64 -0.76 11.58
C LEU A 66 0.45 -2.29 11.59
N VAL A 67 0.30 -2.88 10.41
CA VAL A 67 0.07 -4.33 10.24
C VAL A 67 1.27 -5.18 10.67
N GLN A 68 2.49 -4.76 10.35
CA GLN A 68 3.68 -5.58 10.60
C GLN A 68 4.32 -5.41 11.98
N THR A 69 3.95 -4.37 12.72
CA THR A 69 4.58 -4.05 14.01
C THR A 69 4.17 -5.10 15.04
N GLU A 70 5.17 -5.81 15.58
CA GLU A 70 5.01 -6.75 16.68
C GLU A 70 5.90 -6.27 17.83
N ILE A 71 5.29 -6.01 18.98
CA ILE A 71 6.01 -5.63 20.19
C ILE A 71 5.93 -6.83 21.15
N PRO A 72 7.06 -7.31 21.72
CA PRO A 72 7.05 -8.42 22.65
C PRO A 72 6.03 -8.20 23.77
N ASN A 73 5.19 -9.22 24.03
CA ASN A 73 4.14 -9.21 25.05
C ASN A 73 2.99 -8.21 24.83
N ILE A 74 2.90 -7.56 23.67
CA ILE A 74 1.78 -6.69 23.32
C ILE A 74 1.09 -7.24 22.08
N GLN A 75 -0.21 -7.54 22.19
CA GLN A 75 -1.01 -7.95 21.05
C GLN A 75 -1.22 -6.76 20.11
N ASN A 76 -0.84 -6.93 18.83
CA ASN A 76 -1.23 -5.99 17.80
C ASN A 76 -2.71 -6.19 17.43
N LEU A 77 -3.54 -5.19 17.75
CA LEU A 77 -4.98 -5.19 17.49
C LEU A 77 -5.34 -5.12 16.00
N HIS A 78 -4.40 -4.70 15.14
CA HIS A 78 -4.56 -4.62 13.69
C HIS A 78 -3.34 -5.26 12.98
N GLY A 79 -2.97 -6.47 13.42
CA GLY A 79 -1.76 -7.15 12.99
C GLY A 79 -1.86 -7.91 11.66
N LEU A 80 -1.00 -8.92 11.51
CA LEU A 80 -0.84 -9.68 10.26
C LEU A 80 -2.09 -10.41 9.76
N GLN A 81 -3.07 -10.68 10.63
CA GLN A 81 -4.35 -11.26 10.21
C GLN A 81 -5.15 -10.27 9.35
N GLU A 82 -5.22 -9.01 9.78
CA GLU A 82 -5.88 -7.94 9.02
C GLU A 82 -5.10 -7.59 7.76
N GLY A 83 -3.76 -7.64 7.82
CA GLY A 83 -2.91 -7.52 6.63
C GLY A 83 -3.16 -8.60 5.58
N TRP A 84 -3.32 -9.86 6.01
CA TRP A 84 -3.67 -10.97 5.13
C TRP A 84 -5.06 -10.81 4.52
N ALA A 85 -6.05 -10.47 5.35
CA ALA A 85 -7.41 -10.22 4.90
C ALA A 85 -7.49 -9.02 3.94
N TRP A 86 -6.68 -7.99 4.16
CA TRP A 86 -6.52 -6.86 3.25
C TRP A 86 -6.00 -7.32 1.89
N LEU A 87 -4.90 -8.08 1.86
CA LEU A 87 -4.28 -8.54 0.61
C LEU A 87 -5.22 -9.47 -0.18
N ALA A 88 -5.91 -10.38 0.50
CA ALA A 88 -6.89 -11.27 -0.12
C ALA A 88 -8.07 -10.48 -0.72
N ARG A 89 -8.66 -9.55 0.04
CA ARG A 89 -9.75 -8.69 -0.45
C ARG A 89 -9.29 -7.82 -1.61
N PHE A 90 -8.09 -7.25 -1.51
CA PHE A 90 -7.47 -6.44 -2.54
C PHE A 90 -7.39 -7.20 -3.87
N LEU A 91 -6.76 -8.38 -3.87
CA LEU A 91 -6.55 -9.17 -5.09
C LEU A 91 -7.84 -9.75 -5.67
N ASN A 92 -8.86 -9.99 -4.84
CA ASN A 92 -10.14 -10.54 -5.30
C ASN A 92 -11.10 -9.49 -5.87
N SER A 93 -10.98 -8.22 -5.50
CA SER A 93 -12.04 -7.23 -5.76
C SER A 93 -11.60 -5.93 -6.42
N LEU A 94 -10.32 -5.55 -6.32
CA LEU A 94 -9.87 -4.27 -6.86
C LEU A 94 -9.40 -4.41 -8.31
N PRO A 95 -9.80 -3.50 -9.21
CA PRO A 95 -9.32 -3.54 -10.58
C PRO A 95 -7.86 -3.10 -10.65
N ALA A 96 -7.06 -3.75 -11.49
CA ALA A 96 -5.69 -3.33 -11.77
C ALA A 96 -5.67 -1.92 -12.41
N ASN A 97 -5.09 -0.95 -11.70
CA ASN A 97 -4.87 0.42 -12.16
C ASN A 97 -3.73 1.08 -11.37
N GLN A 98 -3.31 2.29 -11.76
CA GLN A 98 -2.18 2.99 -11.13
C GLN A 98 -2.31 3.16 -9.61
N TYR A 99 -3.49 3.51 -9.10
CA TYR A 99 -3.71 3.77 -7.67
C TYR A 99 -3.60 2.47 -6.86
N THR A 100 -4.23 1.42 -7.36
CA THR A 100 -4.16 0.09 -6.76
C THR A 100 -2.73 -0.45 -6.81
N ALA A 101 -2.00 -0.25 -7.91
CA ALA A 101 -0.62 -0.70 -8.05
C ALA A 101 0.32 -0.01 -7.06
N VAL A 102 0.21 1.32 -6.91
CA VAL A 102 0.98 2.07 -5.90
C VAL A 102 0.65 1.58 -4.50
N SER A 103 -0.64 1.36 -4.21
CA SER A 103 -1.09 0.87 -2.90
C SER A 103 -0.53 -0.53 -2.58
N LEU A 104 -0.59 -1.44 -3.55
CA LEU A 104 -0.07 -2.80 -3.42
C LEU A 104 1.44 -2.79 -3.23
N ASN A 105 2.18 -2.04 -4.06
CA ASN A 105 3.62 -1.94 -3.96
C ASN A 105 4.03 -1.40 -2.57
N ALA A 106 3.45 -0.28 -2.13
CA ALA A 106 3.73 0.31 -0.83
C ALA A 106 3.47 -0.67 0.32
N PHE A 107 2.34 -1.39 0.27
CA PHE A 107 2.00 -2.37 1.29
C PHE A 107 2.97 -3.56 1.30
N LEU A 108 3.33 -4.11 0.15
CA LEU A 108 4.28 -5.23 0.04
C LEU A 108 5.67 -4.86 0.55
N GLN A 109 6.17 -3.68 0.17
CA GLN A 109 7.48 -3.18 0.60
C GLN A 109 7.60 -3.08 2.13
N VAL A 110 6.49 -2.79 2.83
CA VAL A 110 6.51 -2.63 4.28
C VAL A 110 6.07 -3.90 5.02
N ALA A 111 4.93 -4.48 4.67
CA ALA A 111 4.36 -5.60 5.42
C ALA A 111 4.75 -6.99 4.89
N GLY A 112 5.26 -7.08 3.65
CA GLY A 112 5.48 -8.35 2.98
C GLY A 112 6.50 -9.25 3.68
N TYR A 113 7.53 -8.69 4.32
CA TYR A 113 8.47 -9.45 5.15
C TYR A 113 7.78 -10.20 6.29
N ALA A 114 6.95 -9.50 7.06
CA ALA A 114 6.25 -10.09 8.19
C ALA A 114 5.16 -11.07 7.75
N LEU A 115 4.45 -10.75 6.66
CA LEU A 115 3.47 -11.66 6.05
C LEU A 115 4.12 -12.95 5.55
N PHE A 116 5.27 -12.88 4.87
CA PHE A 116 6.02 -14.05 4.47
C PHE A 116 6.47 -14.87 5.67
N ARG A 117 7.01 -14.22 6.71
CA ARG A 117 7.45 -14.91 7.94
C ARG A 117 6.30 -15.69 8.59
N ARG A 118 5.08 -15.15 8.58
CA ARG A 118 3.89 -15.75 9.20
C ARG A 118 3.18 -16.80 8.35
N TYR A 119 3.08 -16.60 7.05
CA TYR A 119 2.24 -17.43 6.15
C TYR A 119 3.04 -18.26 5.12
N LYS A 120 4.36 -18.04 5.01
CA LYS A 120 5.30 -18.84 4.22
C LYS A 120 4.82 -19.09 2.79
N SER A 121 4.60 -20.35 2.42
CA SER A 121 4.18 -20.76 1.08
C SER A 121 2.83 -20.19 0.66
N GLN A 122 1.92 -19.87 1.59
CA GLN A 122 0.65 -19.23 1.23
C GLN A 122 0.85 -17.80 0.76
N PHE A 123 1.81 -17.06 1.34
CA PHE A 123 2.16 -15.73 0.85
C PHE A 123 2.78 -15.80 -0.56
N LEU A 124 3.59 -16.82 -0.86
CA LEU A 124 4.10 -17.02 -2.21
C LEU A 124 2.98 -17.27 -3.24
N LYS A 125 1.91 -17.97 -2.86
CA LYS A 125 0.73 -18.11 -3.73
C LYS A 125 0.06 -16.76 -4.00
N MET A 126 -0.03 -15.88 -3.00
CA MET A 126 -0.52 -14.51 -3.21
C MET A 126 0.36 -13.73 -4.17
N LEU A 127 1.68 -13.83 -4.06
CA LEU A 127 2.61 -13.20 -5.01
C LEU A 127 2.47 -13.77 -6.44
N ASN A 128 2.19 -15.07 -6.57
CA ASN A 128 1.90 -15.66 -7.89
C ASN A 128 0.63 -15.06 -8.50
N ILE A 129 -0.42 -14.82 -7.72
CA ILE A 129 -1.63 -14.12 -8.20
C ILE A 129 -1.29 -12.68 -8.61
N VAL A 130 -0.44 -11.99 -7.83
CA VAL A 130 0.03 -10.64 -8.21
C VAL A 130 0.73 -10.68 -9.57
N SER A 131 1.66 -11.61 -9.76
CA SER A 131 2.44 -11.71 -11.00
C SER A 131 1.60 -12.13 -12.21
N ASN A 132 0.81 -13.21 -12.06
CA ASN A 132 0.14 -13.87 -13.17
C ASN A 132 -1.22 -13.25 -13.53
N ASN A 133 -1.83 -12.49 -12.62
CA ASN A 133 -3.14 -11.88 -12.84
C ASN A 133 -3.04 -10.36 -12.77
N PHE A 134 -2.69 -9.81 -11.59
CA PHE A 134 -2.77 -8.36 -11.36
C PHE A 134 -1.81 -7.56 -12.28
N LEU A 135 -0.55 -7.99 -12.41
CA LEU A 135 0.42 -7.31 -13.29
C LEU A 135 0.10 -7.51 -14.77
N VAL A 136 -0.46 -8.66 -15.15
CA VAL A 136 -0.90 -8.92 -16.53
C VAL A 136 -2.05 -7.99 -16.91
N ASP A 137 -3.04 -7.86 -16.03
CA ASP A 137 -4.19 -6.95 -16.20
C ASP A 137 -3.77 -5.48 -16.21
N LEU A 138 -2.71 -5.13 -15.47
CA LEU A 138 -2.18 -3.76 -15.46
C LEU A 138 -1.43 -3.44 -16.76
N LYS A 139 -0.59 -4.38 -17.24
CA LYS A 139 0.17 -4.24 -18.50
C LYS A 139 -0.76 -4.14 -19.71
N SER A 140 -1.84 -4.91 -19.75
CA SER A 140 -2.79 -4.91 -20.89
C SER A 140 -3.49 -3.56 -21.10
N ARG A 141 -3.54 -2.71 -20.07
CA ARG A 141 -4.13 -1.36 -20.14
C ARG A 141 -3.21 -0.32 -20.76
N ASN A 142 -1.93 -0.63 -21.00
CA ASN A 142 -0.94 0.22 -21.67
C ASN A 142 -0.89 1.67 -21.12
N VAL A 143 -0.92 1.85 -19.80
CA VAL A 143 -0.80 3.16 -19.16
C VAL A 143 0.69 3.46 -18.90
N PRO A 144 1.33 4.42 -19.59
CA PRO A 144 2.76 4.68 -19.48
C PRO A 144 3.24 4.92 -18.04
N GLU A 145 2.44 5.65 -17.26
CA GLU A 145 2.70 6.00 -15.87
C GLU A 145 2.76 4.77 -14.96
N SER A 146 2.11 3.67 -15.35
CA SER A 146 2.12 2.41 -14.61
C SER A 146 3.36 1.54 -14.86
N THR A 147 4.16 1.84 -15.89
CA THR A 147 5.32 1.01 -16.28
C THR A 147 6.35 0.91 -15.16
N LYS A 148 6.64 2.04 -14.50
CA LYS A 148 7.59 2.09 -13.38
C LYS A 148 7.11 1.26 -12.19
N ILE A 149 5.83 1.37 -11.82
CA ILE A 149 5.30 0.64 -10.67
C ILE A 149 5.19 -0.86 -10.95
N VAL A 150 4.88 -1.24 -12.18
CA VAL A 150 4.91 -2.64 -12.64
C VAL A 150 6.31 -3.22 -12.49
N ALA A 151 7.34 -2.50 -12.98
CA ALA A 151 8.73 -2.93 -12.84
C ALA A 151 9.15 -3.08 -11.36
N ASN A 152 8.74 -2.15 -10.50
CA ASN A 152 9.03 -2.20 -9.07
C ASN A 152 8.40 -3.42 -8.37
N ILE A 153 7.12 -3.72 -8.65
CA ILE A 153 6.45 -4.90 -8.07
C ILE A 153 7.08 -6.18 -8.61
N GLN A 154 7.43 -6.21 -9.89
CA GLN A 154 8.08 -7.36 -10.50
C GLN A 154 9.47 -7.63 -9.88
N ALA A 155 10.31 -6.60 -9.76
CA ALA A 155 11.60 -6.68 -9.07
C ALA A 155 11.44 -7.13 -7.61
N TYR A 156 10.45 -6.60 -6.88
CA TYR A 156 10.15 -7.03 -5.51
C TYR A 156 9.93 -8.55 -5.39
N ILE A 157 9.21 -9.14 -6.35
CA ILE A 157 8.91 -10.58 -6.37
C ILE A 157 10.15 -11.38 -6.81
N GLU A 158 10.81 -10.98 -7.89
CA GLU A 158 11.95 -11.68 -8.50
C GLU A 158 13.17 -11.68 -7.57
N ASP A 159 13.49 -10.52 -6.98
CA ASP A 159 14.61 -10.35 -6.05
C ASP A 159 14.28 -10.84 -4.63
N LYS A 160 13.05 -11.35 -4.43
CA LYS A 160 12.54 -11.87 -3.15
C LYS A 160 12.73 -10.87 -2.01
N MET A 161 12.41 -9.61 -2.26
CA MET A 161 12.57 -8.52 -1.28
C MET A 161 11.78 -8.77 0.00
N PHE A 162 10.72 -9.59 -0.04
CA PHE A 162 9.99 -10.08 1.13
C PHE A 162 10.83 -10.97 2.10
N LEU A 163 12.06 -11.35 1.75
CA LEU A 163 13.00 -12.01 2.66
C LEU A 163 13.83 -11.02 3.48
N GLN A 164 13.91 -9.78 3.03
CA GLN A 164 14.72 -8.73 3.64
C GLN A 164 13.91 -7.93 4.65
N VAL A 165 14.56 -7.46 5.72
CA VAL A 165 13.91 -6.60 6.69
C VAL A 165 13.62 -5.25 6.01
N PRO A 166 12.37 -4.74 6.05
CA PRO A 166 12.03 -3.51 5.38
C PRO A 166 12.71 -2.31 6.05
N GLU A 167 13.10 -1.34 5.24
CA GLU A 167 13.76 -0.12 5.69
C GLU A 167 12.90 0.61 6.74
N GLY A 168 13.55 1.12 7.78
CA GLY A 168 12.88 1.85 8.86
C GLY A 168 12.09 0.98 9.85
N LYS A 169 12.07 -0.36 9.70
CA LYS A 169 11.37 -1.24 10.66
C LYS A 169 11.99 -1.21 12.06
N ASN A 170 13.32 -1.33 12.11
CA ASN A 170 14.05 -1.32 13.37
C ASN A 170 14.59 0.08 13.61
N LEU A 171 14.47 0.56 14.85
CA LEU A 171 15.15 1.78 15.28
C LEU A 171 16.65 1.53 15.16
N GLN A 172 17.37 2.36 14.39
CA GLN A 172 18.82 2.29 14.38
C GLN A 172 19.32 2.76 15.75
N SER A 173 20.08 1.91 16.45
CA SER A 173 20.58 2.17 17.81
C SER A 173 21.61 3.31 17.90
N ASN A 174 21.98 3.93 16.78
CA ASN A 174 22.93 5.04 16.76
C ASN A 174 22.23 6.37 17.06
N THR A 175 21.68 6.48 18.26
CA THR A 175 21.42 7.78 18.88
C THR A 175 22.77 8.45 19.16
N LEU A 176 22.90 9.70 18.73
CA LEU A 176 24.05 10.62 18.81
C LEU A 176 24.55 10.95 20.24
N SER A 177 24.34 10.07 21.23
CA SER A 177 24.68 10.31 22.63
C SER A 177 26.14 10.02 22.98
N SER A 178 26.99 9.56 22.05
CA SER A 178 28.43 9.37 22.32
C SER A 178 29.30 10.57 21.94
N ALA A 179 28.71 11.69 21.51
CA ALA A 179 29.44 12.91 21.18
C ALA A 179 29.21 13.99 22.24
N LYS A 180 29.68 13.72 23.47
CA LYS A 180 30.12 14.70 24.47
C LYS A 180 30.47 13.95 25.76
N GLU A 181 31.72 13.50 25.86
CA GLU A 181 32.41 13.48 27.14
C GLU A 181 33.53 14.54 27.08
N PRO A 182 33.72 15.33 28.14
CA PRO A 182 34.57 16.52 28.18
C PRO A 182 36.07 16.23 28.09
#